data_AF-A0A970M157-F1
#
_entry.id   AF-A0A970M157-F1
#
_cell.length_a   1.000
_cell.length_b   1.000
_cell.length_c   1.000
_cell.angle_alpha   90.00
_cell.angle_beta   90.00
_cell.angle_gamma   90.00
#
_symmetry.space_group_name_H-M   'P 1'
#
loop_
_entity.id
_entity.type
_entity.pdbx_description
1 polymer ?
#
loop_
_entity_poly.entity_id
_entity_poly.type
_entity_poly.pdbx_seq_one_letter_code
_entity_poly.pdbx_strand_id
1 'polypeptide(L)'
;FQTARDWQNCNASEYEIPPQEIWSNIIPTLKILKELVDVKVIDDFTVTSVYRNSALNRCASGADSSRHVFNAALDFRIGSEQPTPEESGVIQQTKTKLCQFWVEKGVTLNMGLGIYTSGQIHIDSVGYRTWGPDHKSTSSPCITQLLSNQNNKGTRDE
;
A
#
# COMPACT_ATOMS: atom_id res chain seq x y z
N PHE A 1 -2.76 -9.00 11.62
CA PHE A 1 -2.89 -7.54 11.83
C PHE A 1 -1.91 -7.15 12.91
N GLN A 2 -0.96 -6.26 12.66
CA GLN A 2 -0.03 -5.72 13.68
C GLN A 2 0.06 -4.20 13.54
N THR A 3 0.52 -3.48 14.56
CA THR A 3 0.60 -2.00 14.54
C THR A 3 1.62 -1.50 13.51
N ALA A 4 2.81 -2.08 13.47
CA ALA A 4 3.90 -1.76 12.56
C ALA A 4 4.81 -2.99 12.41
N ARG A 5 5.62 -3.08 11.36
CA ARG A 5 6.66 -4.14 11.27
C ARG A 5 7.74 -4.00 12.33
N ASP A 6 8.16 -2.77 12.61
CA ASP A 6 9.25 -2.47 13.56
C ASP A 6 8.82 -2.46 15.02
N TRP A 7 7.64 -2.99 15.36
CA TRP A 7 7.13 -2.93 16.74
C TRP A 7 8.13 -3.51 17.76
N GLN A 8 8.79 -4.62 17.42
CA GLN A 8 9.81 -5.25 18.27
C GLN A 8 11.05 -4.35 18.42
N ASN A 9 11.57 -3.84 17.31
CA ASN A 9 12.74 -2.96 17.28
C ASN A 9 12.47 -1.65 18.03
N CYS A 10 11.22 -1.20 18.04
CA CYS A 10 10.76 0.02 18.72
C CYS A 10 10.28 -0.22 20.15
N ASN A 11 10.35 -1.45 20.67
CA ASN A 11 9.85 -1.82 22.00
C ASN A 11 8.38 -1.36 22.23
N ALA A 12 7.55 -1.49 21.19
CA ALA A 12 6.13 -1.16 21.22
C ALA A 12 5.29 -2.44 21.37
N SER A 13 3.99 -2.31 21.65
CA SER A 13 3.07 -3.45 21.62
C SER A 13 2.83 -3.91 20.18
N GLU A 14 2.71 -5.22 19.94
CA GLU A 14 2.40 -5.77 18.60
C GLU A 14 1.03 -5.30 18.08
N TYR A 15 0.08 -5.10 18.99
CA TYR A 15 -1.27 -4.64 18.69
C TYR A 15 -1.57 -3.38 19.48
N GLU A 16 -2.20 -2.41 18.83
CA GLU A 16 -2.61 -1.15 19.43
C GLU A 16 -3.97 -0.73 18.89
N ILE A 17 -4.83 -0.23 19.77
CA ILE A 17 -6.15 0.28 19.41
C ILE A 17 -6.05 1.81 19.28
N PRO A 18 -6.48 2.41 18.16
CA PRO A 18 -6.51 3.86 18.01
C PRO A 18 -7.45 4.53 19.04
N PRO A 19 -7.26 5.82 19.34
CA PRO A 19 -8.27 6.63 20.02
C PRO A 19 -9.61 6.55 19.30
N GLN A 20 -10.70 6.49 20.07
CA GLN A 20 -12.05 6.24 19.54
C GLN A 20 -12.48 7.29 18.51
N GLU A 21 -12.00 8.52 18.67
CA GLU A 21 -12.31 9.67 17.83
C GLU A 21 -11.86 9.48 16.37
N ILE A 22 -10.90 8.58 16.11
CA ILE A 22 -10.37 8.32 14.77
C ILE A 22 -10.73 6.92 14.25
N TRP A 23 -11.61 6.18 14.93
CA TRP A 23 -12.01 4.84 14.47
C TRP A 23 -12.67 4.85 13.09
N SER A 24 -13.51 5.84 12.82
CA SER A 24 -14.21 5.96 11.53
C SER A 24 -13.27 6.19 10.35
N ASN A 25 -12.06 6.70 10.58
CA ASN A 25 -11.12 7.07 9.52
C ASN A 25 -10.62 5.85 8.72
N ILE A 26 -10.63 4.65 9.30
CA ILE A 26 -10.14 3.46 8.62
C ILE A 26 -11.17 2.89 7.65
N ILE A 27 -12.46 3.22 7.84
CA ILE A 27 -13.58 2.61 7.12
C ILE A 27 -13.40 2.71 5.59
N PRO A 28 -13.06 3.87 5.00
CA PRO A 28 -12.92 3.95 3.55
C PRO A 28 -11.70 3.15 3.05
N THR A 29 -10.61 3.09 3.82
CA THR A 29 -9.45 2.24 3.50
C THR A 29 -9.78 0.74 3.56
N LEU A 30 -10.60 0.32 4.53
CA LEU A 30 -11.11 -1.06 4.57
C LEU A 30 -12.04 -1.39 3.40
N LYS A 31 -12.80 -0.41 2.90
CA LYS A 31 -13.61 -0.58 1.67
C LYS A 31 -12.72 -0.79 0.44
N ILE A 32 -11.61 -0.05 0.32
CA ILE A 32 -10.60 -0.28 -0.72
C ILE A 32 -10.05 -1.70 -0.63
N LEU A 33 -9.63 -2.13 0.57
CA LEU A 33 -9.12 -3.48 0.79
C LEU A 33 -10.16 -4.55 0.40
N LYS A 34 -11.42 -4.35 0.79
CA LYS A 34 -12.53 -5.23 0.42
C LYS A 34 -12.70 -5.31 -1.10
N GLU A 35 -12.70 -4.18 -1.81
CA GLU A 35 -12.86 -4.17 -3.27
C GLU A 35 -11.70 -4.91 -3.96
N LEU A 36 -10.45 -4.70 -3.50
CA LEU A 36 -9.27 -5.42 -4.00
C LEU A 36 -9.42 -6.95 -3.86
N VAL A 37 -9.98 -7.42 -2.75
CA VAL A 37 -10.24 -8.85 -2.51
C VAL A 37 -11.41 -9.36 -3.35
N ASP A 38 -12.50 -8.60 -3.40
CA ASP A 38 -13.73 -8.97 -4.11
C ASP A 38 -13.46 -9.13 -5.63
N VAL A 39 -12.66 -8.23 -6.21
CA VAL A 39 -12.29 -8.27 -7.64
C VAL A 39 -11.00 -9.06 -7.92
N LYS A 40 -10.48 -9.80 -6.94
CA LYS A 40 -9.30 -10.70 -7.07
C LYS A 40 -8.03 -9.99 -7.56
N VAL A 41 -7.85 -8.72 -7.15
CA VAL A 41 -6.55 -8.03 -7.30
C VAL A 41 -5.55 -8.62 -6.31
N ILE A 42 -6.00 -8.91 -5.10
CA ILE A 42 -5.25 -9.64 -4.06
C ILE A 42 -6.10 -10.79 -3.51
N ASP A 43 -5.46 -11.87 -3.10
CA ASP A 43 -6.11 -13.09 -2.59
C ASP A 43 -5.36 -13.71 -1.42
N ASP A 44 -4.03 -13.78 -1.49
CA ASP A 44 -3.15 -14.17 -0.39
C ASP A 44 -2.23 -13.01 0.01
N PHE A 45 -2.51 -12.43 1.18
CA PHE A 45 -1.79 -11.26 1.67
C PHE A 45 -1.74 -11.22 3.19
N THR A 46 -0.69 -10.61 3.72
CA THR A 46 -0.55 -10.36 5.16
C THR A 46 -0.61 -8.87 5.44
N VAL A 47 -1.54 -8.46 6.31
CA VAL A 47 -1.59 -7.08 6.84
C VAL A 47 -0.51 -6.90 7.90
N THR A 48 0.41 -5.97 7.64
CA THR A 48 1.67 -5.81 8.40
C THR A 48 1.79 -4.47 9.12
N SER A 49 0.88 -3.51 8.91
CA SER A 49 0.83 -2.24 9.62
C SER A 49 -0.56 -1.61 9.46
N VAL A 50 -1.13 -1.07 10.53
CA VAL A 50 -2.42 -0.33 10.50
C VAL A 50 -2.29 0.94 11.33
N TYR A 51 -2.96 1.07 12.47
CA TYR A 51 -2.75 2.23 13.33
C TYR A 51 -1.38 2.17 14.00
N ARG A 52 -0.68 3.31 14.04
CA ARG A 52 0.55 3.52 14.81
C ARG A 52 0.40 4.79 15.62
N ASN A 53 0.62 4.74 16.93
CA ASN A 53 0.78 5.98 17.67
C ASN A 53 1.99 6.79 17.17
N SER A 54 2.04 8.07 17.54
CA SER A 54 3.07 9.00 17.05
C SER A 54 4.48 8.62 17.46
N ALA A 55 4.68 7.99 18.62
CA ALA A 55 6.00 7.56 19.08
C ALA A 55 6.53 6.39 18.24
N LEU A 56 5.70 5.38 18.03
CA LEU A 56 6.03 4.24 17.16
C LEU A 56 6.26 4.69 15.71
N ASN A 57 5.42 5.59 15.19
CA ASN A 57 5.59 6.10 13.83
C ASN A 57 6.96 6.79 13.65
N ARG A 58 7.41 7.61 14.61
CA ARG A 58 8.74 8.24 14.56
C ARG A 58 9.87 7.23 14.69
N CYS A 59 9.75 6.26 15.59
CA CYS A 59 10.76 5.20 15.74
C CYS A 59 10.93 4.39 14.45
N ALA A 60 9.82 4.03 13.79
CA ALA A 60 9.82 3.35 12.50
C ALA A 60 10.17 4.28 11.30
N SER A 61 10.75 5.46 11.57
CA SER A 61 11.13 6.46 10.54
C SER A 61 9.97 6.90 9.63
N GLY A 62 8.74 6.80 10.12
CA GLY A 62 7.55 7.25 9.42
C GLY A 62 7.46 8.77 9.41
N ALA A 63 6.97 9.33 8.29
CA ALA A 63 6.69 10.76 8.20
C ALA A 63 5.65 11.20 9.26
N ASP A 64 5.78 12.41 9.79
CA ASP A 64 4.82 12.96 10.76
C ASP A 64 3.40 13.04 10.16
N SER A 65 3.30 13.26 8.86
CA SER A 65 2.06 13.30 8.10
C SER A 65 1.58 11.91 7.62
N SER A 66 2.19 10.83 8.13
CA SER A 66 1.81 9.44 7.82
C SER A 66 0.34 9.20 8.10
N ARG A 67 -0.33 8.43 7.24
CA ARG A 67 -1.76 8.14 7.41
C ARG A 67 -2.04 7.05 8.44
N HIS A 68 -1.02 6.32 8.87
CA HIS A 68 -1.12 5.37 9.97
C HIS A 68 -1.45 6.04 11.31
N VAL A 69 -0.92 7.24 11.59
CA VAL A 69 -1.21 7.95 12.86
C VAL A 69 -2.62 8.49 12.93
N PHE A 70 -3.29 8.62 11.78
CA PHE A 70 -4.68 9.06 11.67
C PHE A 70 -5.66 7.89 11.54
N ASN A 71 -5.18 6.65 11.69
CA ASN A 71 -5.96 5.43 11.47
C ASN A 71 -6.63 5.42 10.09
N ALA A 72 -5.93 5.88 9.06
CA ALA A 72 -6.46 6.04 7.71
C ALA A 72 -5.68 5.24 6.66
N ALA A 73 -4.70 4.44 7.07
CA ALA A 73 -3.85 3.64 6.18
C ALA A 73 -3.67 2.22 6.66
N LEU A 74 -3.26 1.37 5.72
CA LEU A 74 -2.93 -0.02 5.94
C LEU A 74 -1.76 -0.39 5.03
N ASP A 75 -0.77 -1.08 5.60
CA ASP A 75 0.26 -1.76 4.81
C ASP A 75 0.04 -3.26 4.81
N PHE A 76 0.29 -3.87 3.65
CA PHE A 76 0.26 -5.32 3.48
C PHE A 76 1.42 -5.80 2.60
N ARG A 77 1.59 -7.11 2.57
CA ARG A 77 2.53 -7.82 1.71
C ARG A 77 1.85 -8.94 0.96
N ILE A 78 2.46 -9.29 -0.16
CA ILE A 78 2.21 -10.52 -0.91
C ILE A 78 3.44 -11.43 -0.72
N GLY A 79 3.21 -12.68 -0.36
CA GLY A 79 4.28 -13.65 -0.09
C GLY A 79 5.16 -13.27 1.10
N SER A 80 6.29 -13.98 1.21
CA SER A 80 7.22 -13.86 2.33
C SER A 80 8.05 -12.56 2.33
N GLU A 81 8.78 -12.30 3.43
CA GLU A 81 9.73 -11.17 3.48
C GLU A 81 10.94 -11.38 2.56
N GLN A 82 11.30 -12.64 2.29
CA GLN A 82 12.39 -13.05 1.42
C GLN A 82 11.83 -13.94 0.31
N PRO A 83 11.19 -13.34 -0.72
CA PRO A 83 10.41 -14.09 -1.68
C PRO A 83 11.25 -15.07 -2.49
N THR A 84 10.73 -16.27 -2.71
CA THR A 84 11.30 -17.20 -3.70
C THR A 84 11.18 -16.64 -5.13
N PRO A 85 11.88 -17.22 -6.12
CA PRO A 85 11.66 -16.86 -7.52
C PRO A 85 10.20 -17.00 -7.97
N GLU A 86 9.49 -18.04 -7.51
CA GLU A 86 8.06 -18.19 -7.81
C GLU A 86 7.22 -17.08 -7.17
N GLU A 87 7.44 -16.79 -5.88
CA GLU A 87 6.75 -15.69 -5.18
C GLU A 87 7.02 -14.34 -5.86
N SER A 88 8.23 -14.13 -6.37
CA SER A 88 8.61 -12.90 -7.07
C SER A 88 7.75 -12.63 -8.31
N GLY A 89 7.41 -13.69 -9.06
CA GLY A 89 6.50 -13.60 -10.21
C GLY A 89 5.09 -13.18 -9.80
N VAL A 90 4.56 -13.82 -8.75
CA VAL A 90 3.24 -13.48 -8.19
C VAL A 90 3.21 -12.04 -7.67
N ILE A 91 4.23 -11.62 -6.92
CA ILE A 91 4.36 -10.26 -6.39
C ILE A 91 4.32 -9.23 -7.54
N GLN A 92 5.05 -9.47 -8.63
CA GLN A 92 5.06 -8.54 -9.76
C GLN A 92 3.74 -8.50 -10.51
N GLN A 93 3.07 -9.65 -10.68
CA GLN A 93 1.75 -9.70 -11.28
C GLN A 93 0.72 -8.95 -10.42
N THR A 94 0.77 -9.13 -9.09
CA THR A 94 -0.12 -8.42 -8.17
C THR A 94 0.14 -6.91 -8.15
N LYS A 95 1.41 -6.47 -8.19
CA LYS A 95 1.74 -5.03 -8.35
C LYS A 95 1.16 -4.46 -9.64
N THR A 96 1.24 -5.20 -10.75
CA THR A 96 0.67 -4.82 -12.04
C THR A 96 -0.85 -4.64 -11.96
N LYS A 97 -1.55 -5.60 -11.31
CA LYS A 97 -3.01 -5.54 -11.08
C LYS A 97 -3.39 -4.37 -10.16
N LEU A 98 -2.63 -4.13 -9.10
CA LEU A 98 -2.83 -3.01 -8.17
C LEU A 98 -2.72 -1.67 -8.89
N CYS A 99 -1.72 -1.51 -9.76
CA CYS A 99 -1.58 -0.31 -10.55
C CYS A 99 -2.74 -0.11 -11.52
N GLN A 100 -3.22 -1.18 -12.17
CA GLN A 100 -4.40 -1.11 -13.02
C GLN A 100 -5.65 -0.72 -12.21
N PHE A 101 -5.88 -1.36 -11.06
CA PHE A 101 -6.98 -1.01 -10.16
C PHE A 101 -6.92 0.46 -9.72
N TRP A 102 -5.74 0.95 -9.35
CA TRP A 102 -5.55 2.34 -8.95
C TRP A 102 -5.87 3.32 -10.08
N VAL A 103 -5.48 3.00 -11.32
CA VAL A 103 -5.82 3.82 -12.50
C VAL A 103 -7.33 3.86 -12.73
N GLU A 104 -8.00 2.72 -12.62
CA GLU A 104 -9.44 2.59 -12.91
C GLU A 104 -10.33 3.17 -11.80
N LYS A 105 -9.94 3.00 -10.54
CA LYS A 105 -10.80 3.28 -9.37
C LYS A 105 -10.24 4.33 -8.44
N GLY A 106 -8.95 4.67 -8.54
CA GLY A 106 -8.25 5.45 -7.53
C GLY A 106 -8.79 6.86 -7.35
N VAL A 107 -9.27 7.51 -8.41
CA VAL A 107 -9.94 8.82 -8.32
C VAL A 107 -11.21 8.71 -7.50
N THR A 108 -12.08 7.75 -7.83
CA THR A 108 -13.38 7.53 -7.16
C THR A 108 -13.20 7.12 -5.70
N LEU A 109 -12.16 6.34 -5.40
CA LEU A 109 -11.85 5.85 -4.06
C LEU A 109 -10.98 6.81 -3.23
N ASN A 110 -10.55 7.93 -3.83
CA ASN A 110 -9.57 8.84 -3.23
C ASN A 110 -8.30 8.09 -2.75
N MET A 111 -7.83 7.14 -3.55
CA MET A 111 -6.89 6.10 -3.15
C MET A 111 -5.42 6.54 -3.26
N GLY A 112 -4.72 6.47 -2.14
CA GLY A 112 -3.27 6.48 -2.09
C GLY A 112 -2.72 5.07 -2.30
N LEU A 113 -1.74 4.89 -3.19
CA LEU A 113 -1.06 3.61 -3.44
C LEU A 113 0.47 3.77 -3.42
N GLY A 114 1.12 3.23 -2.39
CA GLY A 114 2.58 3.19 -2.28
C GLY A 114 3.11 1.78 -2.50
N ILE A 115 4.18 1.64 -3.29
CA ILE A 115 4.86 0.34 -3.51
C ILE A 115 6.34 0.49 -3.18
N TYR A 116 6.80 -0.19 -2.13
CA TYR A 116 8.17 -0.08 -1.62
C TYR A 116 9.06 -1.21 -2.12
N THR A 117 10.38 -0.96 -2.16
CA THR A 117 11.42 -1.97 -2.50
C THR A 117 11.37 -3.18 -1.58
N SER A 118 11.04 -2.97 -0.32
CA SER A 118 10.89 -4.04 0.68
C SER A 118 9.81 -5.05 0.31
N GLY A 119 8.90 -4.74 -0.63
CA GLY A 119 7.70 -5.54 -0.93
C GLY A 119 6.46 -5.11 -0.14
N GLN A 120 6.61 -4.11 0.75
CA GLN A 120 5.46 -3.47 1.39
C GLN A 120 4.60 -2.74 0.35
N ILE A 121 3.29 -2.88 0.49
CA ILE A 121 2.29 -2.16 -0.29
C ILE A 121 1.45 -1.34 0.70
N HIS A 122 1.39 -0.05 0.48
CA HIS A 122 0.61 0.91 1.26
C HIS A 122 -0.68 1.25 0.54
N ILE A 123 -1.80 1.25 1.25
CA ILE A 123 -3.06 1.85 0.80
C ILE A 123 -3.62 2.83 1.82
N ASP A 124 -4.21 3.91 1.33
CA ASP A 124 -5.04 4.83 2.11
C ASP A 124 -6.15 5.44 1.24
N SER A 125 -7.07 6.17 1.87
CA SER A 125 -8.27 6.75 1.24
C SER A 125 -8.33 8.28 1.32
N VAL A 126 -7.17 8.95 1.42
CA VAL A 126 -7.09 10.41 1.67
C VAL A 126 -6.48 11.20 0.51
N GLY A 127 -6.42 10.64 -0.70
CA GLY A 127 -5.97 11.36 -1.90
C GLY A 127 -5.62 10.42 -3.04
N TYR A 128 -6.00 10.77 -4.27
CA TYR A 128 -5.55 10.08 -5.48
C TYR A 128 -4.07 10.36 -5.77
N ARG A 129 -3.19 9.48 -5.26
CA ARG A 129 -1.74 9.61 -5.41
C ARG A 129 -1.06 8.25 -5.40
N THR A 130 0.11 8.18 -6.01
CA THR A 130 0.96 6.99 -5.97
C THR A 130 2.42 7.38 -5.84
N TRP A 131 3.22 6.53 -5.22
CA TRP A 131 4.66 6.71 -5.05
C TRP A 131 5.39 5.38 -4.99
N GLY A 132 6.69 5.42 -5.24
CA GLY A 132 7.56 4.25 -5.21
C GLY A 132 8.55 4.26 -4.04
N PRO A 133 9.67 3.53 -4.18
CA PRO A 133 10.66 3.31 -3.13
C PRO A 133 11.30 4.57 -2.55
N ASP A 134 11.42 5.65 -3.32
CA ASP A 134 11.99 6.93 -2.87
C ASP A 134 10.94 7.90 -2.33
N HIS A 135 9.70 7.43 -2.10
CA HIS A 135 8.55 8.21 -1.65
C HIS A 135 8.08 9.30 -2.61
N LYS A 136 8.51 9.27 -3.88
CA LYS A 136 8.07 10.21 -4.92
C LYS A 136 7.15 9.53 -5.94
N SER A 137 6.31 10.33 -6.57
CA SER A 137 5.45 9.87 -7.67
C SER A 137 6.26 9.39 -8.88
N THR A 138 7.40 10.02 -9.16
CA THR A 138 8.27 9.67 -10.29
C THR A 138 8.87 8.27 -10.20
N SER A 139 8.97 7.70 -9.00
CA SER A 139 9.42 6.32 -8.81
C SER A 139 8.26 5.31 -8.71
N SER A 140 7.00 5.77 -8.80
CA SER A 140 5.84 4.89 -8.74
C SER A 140 5.89 3.86 -9.87
N PRO A 141 5.82 2.57 -9.55
CA PRO A 141 5.68 1.52 -10.57
C PRO A 141 4.44 1.72 -11.45
N CYS A 142 3.37 2.32 -10.91
CA CYS A 142 2.13 2.52 -11.64
C CYS A 142 2.26 3.59 -12.72
N ILE A 143 3.02 4.66 -12.47
CA ILE A 143 3.31 5.69 -13.48
C ILE A 143 4.24 5.12 -14.55
N THR A 144 5.31 4.43 -14.15
CA THR A 144 6.24 3.80 -15.10
C THR A 144 5.51 2.81 -16.01
N GLN A 145 4.65 1.96 -15.44
CA GLN A 145 3.86 0.98 -16.19
C GLN A 145 2.89 1.66 -17.18
N LEU A 146 2.24 2.76 -16.79
CA LEU A 146 1.40 3.54 -17.70
C LEU A 146 2.18 4.08 -18.90
N LEU A 147 3.37 4.64 -18.66
CA LEU A 147 4.24 5.17 -19.71
C LEU A 147 4.73 4.06 -20.66
N SER A 148 5.13 2.90 -20.11
CA SER A 148 5.52 1.73 -20.92
C SER A 148 4.37 1.21 -21.78
N ASN A 149 3.14 1.18 -21.24
CA ASN A 149 1.96 0.73 -21.98
C ASN A 149 1.55 1.71 -23.10
N GLN A 150 1.78 3.02 -22.92
CA GLN A 150 1.57 4.00 -23.99
C GLN A 150 2.59 3.85 -25.11
N ASN A 151 3.87 3.65 -24.80
CA ASN A 151 4.92 3.43 -25.80
C ASN A 151 4.70 2.13 -26.61
N ASN A 152 4.13 1.10 -25.98
CA ASN A 152 3.78 -0.17 -26.65
C ASN A 152 2.49 -0.14 -27.48
N LYS A 153 1.66 0.91 -27.35
CA LYS A 153 0.53 1.17 -28.25
C LYS A 153 0.97 1.95 -29.50
N GLY A 154 1.92 2.88 -29.36
CA GLY A 154 2.46 3.65 -30.50
C GLY A 154 3.27 2.83 -31.51
N THR A 155 3.67 1.59 -31.18
CA THR A 155 4.47 0.70 -32.03
C THR A 155 3.67 -0.43 -32.68
N ARG A 156 2.34 -0.46 -32.50
CA ARG A 156 1.46 -1.53 -33.03
C ARG A 156 0.49 -1.08 -34.13
N ASP A 157 0.59 0.17 -34.57
CA ASP A 157 -0.25 0.76 -35.63
C ASP A 157 0.60 1.22 -36.85
N GLU A 158 1.57 0.40 -37.30
CA GLU A 158 2.24 0.52 -38.60
C GLU A 158 2.28 -0.81 -39.35
#